data_AF-A0A382XGT5-F1
#
_entry.id   AF-A0A382XGT5-F1
#
_cell.length_a   1.000
_cell.length_b   1.000
_cell.length_c   1.000
_cell.angle_alpha   90.00
_cell.angle_beta   90.00
_cell.angle_gamma   90.00
#
_symmetry.space_group_name_H-M   'P 1'
#
loop_
_entity.id
_entity.type
_entity.pdbx_description
1 polymer ?
#
loop_
_entity_poly.entity_id
_entity_poly.type
_entity_poly.pdbx_seq_one_letter_code
_entity_poly.pdbx_strand_id
1 'polypeptide(L)'
;MKLSLTLSILLLFAGGVASKESEPCQCGSGFVDYCKISGGAPEGTHFIGFCSSEGKRLYGKSFYDTGTTFEGAYLDGLDKLGVITWEDGDKFEGELRISKDDYEISSEIDSDKVFAIGQYVIGVITARGFFNFDSGFDLIGFGTKFNADTDAKWSYEAATYKNSKRIEDQEFLVTKKFNEDSGFALWGGGINGPIIYGNSSGEKNVLVYDENGEFVEKIEGWDEASENEVQRISKVIEEKKSDLDKNFELLDDRLKQLRNFNP
;
A
#
# COMPACT_ATOMS: atom_id res chain seq x y z
N MET A 1 27.65 47.95 -64.61
CA MET A 1 26.34 47.32 -64.37
C MET A 1 26.43 45.83 -64.64
N LYS A 2 26.70 45.04 -63.59
CA LYS A 2 26.44 43.59 -63.51
C LYS A 2 26.23 43.30 -62.03
N LEU A 3 24.96 43.25 -61.62
CA LEU A 3 24.54 42.88 -60.28
C LEU A 3 24.54 41.34 -60.25
N SER A 4 25.50 40.74 -59.54
CA SER A 4 25.53 39.29 -59.33
C SER A 4 24.85 39.01 -57.99
N LEU A 5 23.71 38.33 -58.04
CA LEU A 5 22.93 37.91 -56.90
C LEU A 5 23.47 36.55 -56.42
N THR A 6 24.33 36.55 -55.41
CA THR A 6 24.74 35.31 -54.74
C THR A 6 23.66 34.90 -53.75
N LEU A 7 22.87 33.90 -54.17
CA LEU A 7 21.92 33.16 -53.34
C LEU A 7 22.70 32.21 -52.43
N SER A 8 23.04 32.66 -51.22
CA SER A 8 23.57 31.78 -50.17
C SER A 8 22.39 31.00 -49.58
N ILE A 9 22.24 29.76 -50.05
CA ILE A 9 21.37 28.76 -49.42
C ILE A 9 21.95 28.47 -48.03
N LEU A 10 21.27 28.97 -47.01
CA LEU A 10 21.49 28.58 -45.63
C LEU A 10 20.92 27.17 -45.47
N LEU A 11 21.77 26.14 -45.50
CA LEU A 11 21.37 24.81 -45.03
C LEU A 11 21.16 24.89 -43.51
N LEU A 12 19.91 25.03 -43.11
CA LEU A 12 19.46 24.69 -41.76
C LEU A 12 19.60 23.17 -41.60
N PHE A 13 20.71 22.73 -41.01
CA PHE A 13 20.75 21.41 -40.39
C PHE A 13 19.86 21.43 -39.15
N ALA A 14 18.55 21.24 -39.35
CA ALA A 14 17.65 20.75 -38.31
C ALA A 14 17.92 19.25 -38.13
N GLY A 15 19.10 18.93 -37.60
CA GLY A 15 19.49 17.56 -37.27
C GLY A 15 18.75 17.10 -36.02
N GLY A 16 17.67 16.36 -36.25
CA GLY A 16 16.94 15.47 -35.35
C GLY A 16 17.29 15.48 -33.88
N VAL A 17 16.54 16.26 -33.10
CA VAL A 17 16.02 15.75 -31.82
C VAL A 17 14.65 15.18 -32.12
N ALA A 18 14.59 14.18 -32.99
CA ALA A 18 13.40 13.35 -33.12
C ALA A 18 13.34 12.51 -31.84
N SER A 19 12.62 13.07 -30.86
CA SER A 19 12.12 12.48 -29.63
C SER A 19 12.51 11.00 -29.41
N LYS A 20 13.59 10.80 -28.65
CA LYS A 20 13.96 9.51 -28.03
C LYS A 20 12.78 8.91 -27.23
N GLU A 21 11.80 9.73 -26.85
CA GLU A 21 10.59 9.33 -26.13
C GLU A 21 9.61 8.48 -26.97
N SER A 22 9.82 8.31 -28.28
CA SER A 22 8.88 7.54 -29.13
C SER A 22 9.42 6.21 -29.66
N GLU A 23 10.68 5.87 -29.40
CA GLU A 23 11.28 4.65 -29.92
C GLU A 23 10.75 3.39 -29.20
N PRO A 24 10.38 2.33 -29.93
CA PRO A 24 9.89 1.09 -29.34
C PRO A 24 11.03 0.30 -28.68
N CYS A 25 10.75 -0.30 -27.52
CA CYS A 25 11.72 -1.13 -26.80
C CYS A 25 12.18 -2.34 -27.62
N GLN A 26 13.49 -2.53 -27.74
CA GLN A 26 14.10 -3.70 -28.39
C GLN A 26 14.36 -4.80 -27.36
N CYS A 27 13.30 -5.55 -27.02
CA CYS A 27 13.37 -6.62 -26.02
C CYS A 27 13.90 -7.94 -26.58
N GLY A 28 14.77 -8.63 -25.83
CA GLY A 28 15.34 -9.91 -26.25
C GLY A 28 16.12 -10.65 -25.17
N SER A 29 17.00 -9.97 -24.43
CA SER A 29 17.69 -10.55 -23.25
C SER A 29 18.49 -9.54 -22.44
N GLY A 30 18.23 -8.24 -22.61
CA GLY A 30 19.13 -7.19 -22.14
C GLY A 30 18.39 -6.00 -21.53
N PHE A 31 19.21 -5.08 -21.05
CA PHE A 31 18.76 -3.77 -20.61
C PHE A 31 18.30 -2.94 -21.83
N VAL A 32 17.18 -2.25 -21.68
CA VAL A 32 16.68 -1.21 -22.58
C VAL A 32 16.65 0.12 -21.84
N ASP A 33 17.17 1.16 -22.50
CA ASP A 33 17.03 2.56 -22.06
C ASP A 33 15.57 3.02 -22.26
N TYR A 34 15.22 4.19 -21.73
CA TYR A 34 13.85 4.74 -21.79
C TYR A 34 13.24 4.64 -23.20
N CYS A 35 12.23 3.77 -23.34
CA CYS A 35 11.60 3.42 -24.61
C CYS A 35 10.11 3.12 -24.41
N LYS A 36 9.32 3.16 -25.50
CA LYS A 36 7.90 2.78 -25.47
C LYS A 36 7.75 1.27 -25.53
N ILE A 37 7.12 0.65 -24.53
CA ILE A 37 6.88 -0.80 -24.52
C ILE A 37 5.63 -1.13 -25.34
N SER A 38 5.68 -2.21 -26.11
CA SER A 38 4.52 -2.81 -26.78
C SER A 38 4.15 -4.12 -26.09
N GLY A 39 2.85 -4.29 -25.80
CA GLY A 39 2.34 -5.47 -25.10
C GLY A 39 2.72 -5.52 -23.61
N GLY A 40 1.99 -6.31 -22.84
CA GLY A 40 2.25 -6.49 -21.39
C GLY A 40 2.03 -5.24 -20.52
N ALA A 41 1.66 -4.11 -21.11
CA ALA A 41 1.35 -2.84 -20.45
C ALA A 41 0.25 -2.09 -21.25
N PRO A 42 -0.41 -1.09 -20.66
CA PRO A 42 -1.24 -0.15 -21.41
C PRO A 42 -0.48 0.53 -22.54
N GLU A 43 -1.18 0.87 -23.63
CA GLU A 43 -0.59 1.66 -24.71
C GLU A 43 -0.07 3.00 -24.18
N GLY A 44 1.07 3.46 -24.70
CA GLY A 44 1.70 4.71 -24.27
C GLY A 44 2.82 4.50 -23.25
N THR A 45 2.75 3.42 -22.46
CA THR A 45 3.71 3.12 -21.39
C THR A 45 5.16 3.17 -21.84
N HIS A 46 5.99 3.93 -21.11
CA HIS A 46 7.44 3.90 -21.24
C HIS A 46 8.06 2.98 -20.22
N PHE A 47 9.23 2.45 -20.55
CA PHE A 47 9.96 1.50 -19.72
C PHE A 47 11.47 1.75 -19.79
N ILE A 48 12.14 1.54 -18.67
CA ILE A 48 13.59 1.43 -18.56
C ILE A 48 13.90 0.21 -17.69
N GLY A 49 14.78 -0.68 -18.15
CA GLY A 49 15.11 -1.90 -17.41
C GLY A 49 15.35 -3.11 -18.30
N PHE A 50 15.15 -4.30 -17.76
CA PHE A 50 15.41 -5.58 -18.43
C PHE A 50 14.12 -6.19 -18.97
N CYS A 51 14.16 -6.68 -20.22
CA CYS A 51 13.08 -7.45 -20.83
C CYS A 51 13.61 -8.62 -21.67
N SER A 52 12.88 -9.74 -21.68
CA SER A 52 13.24 -10.98 -22.38
C SER A 52 12.61 -11.11 -23.76
N SER A 53 11.48 -10.48 -23.99
CA SER A 53 10.84 -10.38 -25.30
C SER A 53 9.87 -9.21 -25.29
N GLU A 54 9.29 -8.90 -26.45
CA GLU A 54 8.17 -7.97 -26.55
C GLU A 54 7.08 -8.33 -25.52
N GLY A 55 6.58 -7.33 -24.80
CA GLY A 55 5.62 -7.48 -23.72
C GLY A 55 6.10 -8.23 -22.48
N LYS A 56 7.36 -8.69 -22.40
CA LYS A 56 7.89 -9.45 -21.25
C LYS A 56 8.99 -8.67 -20.53
N ARG A 57 8.56 -7.65 -19.80
CA ARG A 57 9.38 -6.95 -18.80
C ARG A 57 9.79 -7.94 -17.69
N LEU A 58 10.98 -7.75 -17.13
CA LEU A 58 11.52 -8.56 -16.03
C LEU A 58 11.73 -7.71 -14.77
N TYR A 59 12.54 -6.65 -14.89
CA TYR A 59 12.86 -5.74 -13.79
C TYR A 59 13.10 -4.33 -14.32
N GLY A 60 12.66 -3.31 -13.61
CA GLY A 60 12.88 -1.92 -14.00
C GLY A 60 11.70 -1.02 -13.65
N LYS A 61 11.65 0.13 -14.32
CA LYS A 61 10.66 1.18 -14.06
C LYS A 61 9.77 1.41 -15.26
N SER A 62 8.46 1.38 -15.04
CA SER A 62 7.44 1.72 -16.00
C SER A 62 6.84 3.07 -15.68
N PHE A 63 6.55 3.84 -16.72
CA PHE A 63 5.95 5.16 -16.66
C PHE A 63 4.66 5.11 -17.46
N TYR A 64 3.53 5.23 -16.78
CA TYR A 64 2.20 5.17 -17.37
C TYR A 64 1.74 6.56 -17.79
N ASP A 65 0.90 6.64 -18.83
CA ASP A 65 0.34 7.92 -19.34
C ASP A 65 -0.48 8.68 -18.28
N THR A 66 -0.94 7.99 -17.24
CA THR A 66 -1.63 8.57 -16.08
C THR A 66 -0.71 9.30 -15.11
N GLY A 67 0.61 9.37 -15.38
CA GLY A 67 1.60 9.89 -14.44
C GLY A 67 2.01 8.90 -13.34
N THR A 68 1.32 7.75 -13.24
CA THR A 68 1.69 6.66 -12.34
C THR A 68 3.01 6.03 -12.77
N THR A 69 3.82 5.61 -11.81
CA THR A 69 5.02 4.80 -12.09
C THR A 69 4.98 3.49 -11.30
N PHE A 70 5.57 2.45 -11.86
CA PHE A 70 5.86 1.21 -11.15
C PHE A 70 7.34 0.89 -11.26
N GLU A 71 7.99 0.60 -10.14
CA GLU A 71 9.40 0.22 -10.07
C GLU A 71 9.54 -1.12 -9.34
N GLY A 72 10.02 -2.13 -10.06
CA GLY A 72 10.24 -3.44 -9.47
C GLY A 72 10.29 -4.58 -10.49
N ALA A 73 9.82 -5.74 -10.05
CA ALA A 73 9.74 -6.97 -10.84
C ALA A 73 8.40 -7.13 -11.53
N TYR A 74 8.45 -7.78 -12.69
CA TYR A 74 7.31 -8.07 -13.54
C TYR A 74 7.19 -9.58 -13.73
N LEU A 75 5.94 -10.08 -13.79
CA LEU A 75 5.64 -11.47 -14.15
C LEU A 75 4.86 -11.47 -15.47
N ASP A 76 5.43 -12.07 -16.50
CA ASP A 76 4.92 -12.02 -17.87
C ASP A 76 4.59 -10.59 -18.33
N GLY A 77 5.46 -9.65 -17.93
CA GLY A 77 5.32 -8.24 -18.25
C GLY A 77 4.36 -7.47 -17.36
N LEU A 78 3.59 -8.10 -16.47
CA LEU A 78 2.68 -7.42 -15.55
C LEU A 78 3.39 -7.06 -14.24
N ASP A 79 3.07 -5.91 -13.68
CA ASP A 79 3.57 -5.46 -12.37
C ASP A 79 3.30 -6.55 -11.31
N LYS A 80 4.36 -7.00 -10.62
CA LYS A 80 4.25 -8.11 -9.67
C LYS A 80 4.75 -7.76 -8.29
N LEU A 81 5.98 -7.28 -8.16
CA LEU A 81 6.60 -7.03 -6.85
C LEU A 81 7.39 -5.73 -6.92
N GLY A 82 7.06 -4.73 -6.10
CA GLY A 82 7.76 -3.45 -6.15
C GLY A 82 6.94 -2.30 -5.59
N VAL A 83 7.21 -1.11 -6.12
CA VAL A 83 6.62 0.15 -5.66
C VAL A 83 5.81 0.78 -6.78
N ILE A 84 4.53 1.01 -6.54
CA ILE A 84 3.68 1.91 -7.33
C ILE A 84 3.74 3.29 -6.70
N THR A 85 3.93 4.33 -7.51
CA THR A 85 3.77 5.73 -7.09
C THR A 85 2.76 6.41 -8.01
N TRP A 86 1.70 6.98 -7.41
CA TRP A 86 0.67 7.73 -8.12
C TRP A 86 1.09 9.20 -8.31
N GLU A 87 0.38 9.91 -9.21
CA GLU A 87 0.69 11.30 -9.56
C GLU A 87 0.56 12.26 -8.37
N ASP A 88 -0.38 11.99 -7.47
CA ASP A 88 -0.59 12.74 -6.22
C ASP A 88 0.47 12.45 -5.14
N GLY A 89 1.37 11.50 -5.38
CA GLY A 89 2.43 11.11 -4.47
C GLY A 89 2.08 9.96 -3.53
N ASP A 90 0.85 9.43 -3.59
CA ASP A 90 0.47 8.20 -2.91
C ASP A 90 1.34 7.04 -3.39
N LYS A 91 1.53 6.01 -2.54
CA LYS A 91 2.48 4.93 -2.80
C LYS A 91 2.03 3.59 -2.28
N PHE A 92 2.27 2.53 -3.05
CA PHE A 92 2.05 1.15 -2.64
C PHE A 92 3.36 0.40 -2.81
N GLU A 93 3.88 -0.16 -1.72
CA GLU A 93 5.02 -1.07 -1.76
C GLU A 93 4.56 -2.47 -1.35
N GLY A 94 4.68 -3.43 -2.26
CA GLY A 94 4.22 -4.79 -1.99
C GLY A 94 4.21 -5.71 -3.20
N GLU A 95 3.45 -6.79 -3.06
CA GLU A 95 3.24 -7.79 -4.10
C GLU A 95 1.79 -7.75 -4.60
N LEU A 96 1.63 -7.74 -5.92
CA LEU A 96 0.38 -7.68 -6.66
C LEU A 96 0.03 -9.06 -7.23
N ARG A 97 -1.27 -9.29 -7.49
CA ARG A 97 -1.77 -10.53 -8.09
C ARG A 97 -1.24 -11.75 -7.33
N ILE A 98 -1.31 -11.72 -6.01
CA ILE A 98 -0.84 -12.83 -5.18
C ILE A 98 -1.80 -14.01 -5.29
N SER A 99 -1.26 -15.23 -5.22
CA SER A 99 -2.07 -16.43 -5.02
C SER A 99 -2.40 -16.56 -3.54
N LYS A 100 -3.55 -17.18 -3.24
CA LYS A 100 -3.89 -17.58 -1.87
C LYS A 100 -2.90 -18.58 -1.27
N ASP A 101 -2.13 -19.26 -2.11
CA ASP A 101 -1.12 -20.24 -1.70
C ASP A 101 0.25 -19.56 -1.41
N ASP A 102 0.42 -18.28 -1.74
CA ASP A 102 1.67 -17.54 -1.54
C ASP A 102 1.85 -17.06 -0.09
N TYR A 103 0.75 -16.90 0.65
CA TYR A 103 0.68 -16.28 1.97
C TYR A 103 -0.33 -16.99 2.87
N GLU A 104 -0.15 -16.85 4.19
CA GLU A 104 -1.11 -17.33 5.18
C GLU A 104 -2.27 -16.33 5.28
N ILE A 105 -3.35 -16.58 4.55
CA ILE A 105 -4.54 -15.73 4.53
C ILE A 105 -5.56 -16.26 5.55
N SER A 106 -5.99 -15.40 6.48
CA SER A 106 -7.03 -15.74 7.46
C SER A 106 -8.31 -16.21 6.78
N SER A 107 -8.95 -17.24 7.33
CA SER A 107 -10.24 -17.76 6.85
C SER A 107 -11.40 -16.78 6.99
N GLU A 108 -11.21 -15.69 7.75
CA GLU A 108 -12.14 -14.55 7.85
C GLU A 108 -12.21 -13.74 6.55
N ILE A 109 -11.25 -13.93 5.64
CA ILE A 109 -11.12 -13.21 4.38
C ILE A 109 -11.60 -14.12 3.25
N ASP A 110 -12.40 -13.55 2.35
CA ASP A 110 -12.68 -14.17 1.06
C ASP A 110 -11.40 -14.14 0.21
N SER A 111 -10.64 -15.25 0.21
CA SER A 111 -9.33 -15.33 -0.41
C SER A 111 -9.35 -15.00 -1.91
N ASP A 112 -10.50 -15.20 -2.57
CA ASP A 112 -10.66 -14.92 -4.00
C ASP A 112 -10.72 -13.40 -4.29
N LYS A 113 -10.94 -12.58 -3.25
CA LYS A 113 -10.88 -11.12 -3.33
C LYS A 113 -9.50 -10.55 -3.02
N VAL A 114 -8.58 -11.36 -2.50
CA VAL A 114 -7.24 -10.89 -2.18
C VAL A 114 -6.47 -10.70 -3.48
N PHE A 115 -6.08 -9.46 -3.74
CA PHE A 115 -5.30 -9.09 -4.92
C PHE A 115 -3.83 -8.85 -4.57
N ALA A 116 -3.56 -8.22 -3.42
CA ALA A 116 -2.21 -7.79 -3.07
C ALA A 116 -1.96 -7.87 -1.56
N ILE A 117 -0.68 -7.81 -1.19
CA ILE A 117 -0.20 -7.58 0.18
C ILE A 117 0.86 -6.49 0.14
N GLY A 118 0.81 -5.55 1.08
CA GLY A 118 1.81 -4.49 1.14
C GLY A 118 1.51 -3.34 2.08
N GLN A 119 2.24 -2.25 1.88
CA GLN A 119 2.01 -0.97 2.55
C GLN A 119 1.46 0.03 1.54
N TYR A 120 0.29 0.59 1.82
CA TYR A 120 -0.38 1.59 0.99
C TYR A 120 -0.46 2.92 1.73
N VAL A 121 0.19 3.94 1.19
CA VAL A 121 0.21 5.31 1.69
C VAL A 121 -0.79 6.13 0.90
N ILE A 122 -1.79 6.67 1.61
CA ILE A 122 -2.77 7.64 1.11
C ILE A 122 -2.62 8.93 1.91
N GLY A 123 -2.04 9.97 1.31
CA GLY A 123 -1.66 11.19 2.00
C GLY A 123 -0.74 10.93 3.19
N VAL A 124 -1.27 11.07 4.40
CA VAL A 124 -0.53 10.88 5.67
C VAL A 124 -0.81 9.53 6.35
N ILE A 125 -1.72 8.72 5.78
CA ILE A 125 -2.12 7.44 6.36
C ILE A 125 -1.40 6.31 5.62
N THR A 126 -0.68 5.47 6.35
CA THR A 126 -0.11 4.23 5.84
C THR A 126 -0.94 3.06 6.33
N ALA A 127 -1.59 2.34 5.42
CA ALA A 127 -2.24 1.07 5.67
C ALA A 127 -1.29 -0.10 5.38
N ARG A 128 -1.30 -1.13 6.20
CA ARG A 128 -0.50 -2.34 6.04
C ARG A 128 -1.40 -3.57 6.18
N GLY A 129 -1.43 -4.41 5.16
CA GLY A 129 -2.23 -5.64 5.17
C GLY A 129 -2.44 -6.23 3.77
N PHE A 130 -3.51 -7.02 3.65
CA PHE A 130 -4.01 -7.52 2.37
C PHE A 130 -4.99 -6.54 1.75
N PHE A 131 -4.98 -6.46 0.42
CA PHE A 131 -5.83 -5.56 -0.33
C PHE A 131 -6.59 -6.32 -1.42
N ASN A 132 -7.85 -5.94 -1.63
CA ASN A 132 -8.53 -6.23 -2.89
C ASN A 132 -8.22 -5.14 -3.94
N PHE A 133 -8.75 -5.30 -5.14
CA PHE A 133 -8.64 -4.30 -6.19
C PHE A 133 -9.95 -4.20 -6.97
N ASP A 134 -10.94 -3.53 -6.37
CA ASP A 134 -12.25 -3.29 -7.01
C ASP A 134 -12.29 -1.91 -7.70
N SER A 135 -12.08 -0.84 -6.92
CA SER A 135 -12.02 0.56 -7.40
C SER A 135 -10.73 1.28 -7.02
N GLY A 136 -9.79 0.51 -6.45
CA GLY A 136 -8.57 0.96 -5.80
C GLY A 136 -8.12 -0.13 -4.83
N PHE A 137 -7.01 0.11 -4.14
CA PHE A 137 -6.55 -0.78 -3.08
C PHE A 137 -7.41 -0.57 -1.83
N ASP A 138 -8.33 -1.49 -1.55
CA ASP A 138 -9.01 -1.50 -0.26
C ASP A 138 -8.44 -2.54 0.69
N LEU A 139 -8.12 -2.08 1.91
CA LEU A 139 -7.64 -2.95 2.97
C LEU A 139 -8.76 -3.93 3.38
N ILE A 140 -8.43 -5.22 3.41
CA ILE A 140 -9.34 -6.31 3.77
C ILE A 140 -8.69 -7.25 4.79
N GLY A 141 -9.51 -7.80 5.69
CA GLY A 141 -9.04 -8.64 6.78
C GLY A 141 -8.29 -7.86 7.86
N PHE A 142 -7.53 -8.56 8.70
CA PHE A 142 -6.73 -7.89 9.73
C PHE A 142 -5.62 -7.06 9.09
N GLY A 143 -5.50 -5.82 9.53
CA GLY A 143 -4.48 -4.90 9.07
C GLY A 143 -4.15 -3.84 10.12
N THR A 144 -3.18 -3.00 9.80
CA THR A 144 -2.81 -1.86 10.64
C THR A 144 -2.84 -0.58 9.81
N LYS A 145 -3.15 0.53 10.46
CA LYS A 145 -3.01 1.86 9.89
C LYS A 145 -2.17 2.72 10.82
N PHE A 146 -1.31 3.53 10.23
CA PHE A 146 -0.54 4.55 10.92
C PHE A 146 -0.88 5.91 10.34
N ASN A 147 -1.10 6.90 11.19
CA ASN A 147 -1.34 8.28 10.78
C ASN A 147 -0.15 9.15 11.18
N ALA A 148 0.53 9.68 10.17
CA ALA A 148 1.69 10.56 10.36
C ALA A 148 1.29 11.99 10.75
N ASP A 149 0.01 12.37 10.65
CA ASP A 149 -0.49 13.65 11.14
C ASP A 149 -0.52 13.66 12.68
N THR A 150 0.35 14.49 13.25
CA THR A 150 0.47 14.64 14.71
C THR A 150 -0.76 15.28 15.34
N ASP A 151 -1.58 16.01 14.58
CA ASP A 151 -2.80 16.66 15.06
C ASP A 151 -4.05 15.77 14.90
N ALA A 152 -3.92 14.65 14.17
CA ALA A 152 -5.03 13.72 14.00
C ALA A 152 -5.48 13.08 15.32
N LYS A 153 -6.74 12.63 15.35
CA LYS A 153 -7.36 12.03 16.54
C LYS A 153 -6.69 10.73 16.99
N TRP A 154 -5.99 10.04 16.11
CA TRP A 154 -5.30 8.78 16.37
C TRP A 154 -3.96 8.75 15.62
N SER A 155 -3.03 7.91 16.07
CA SER A 155 -1.73 7.67 15.43
C SER A 155 -1.59 6.25 14.92
N TYR A 156 -2.21 5.27 15.59
CA TYR A 156 -2.19 3.88 15.16
C TYR A 156 -3.56 3.22 15.34
N GLU A 157 -3.91 2.36 14.41
CA GLU A 157 -5.12 1.50 14.44
C GLU A 157 -4.73 0.08 14.03
N ALA A 158 -5.18 -0.92 14.78
CA ALA A 158 -5.13 -2.33 14.41
C ALA A 158 -6.54 -2.90 14.51
N ALA A 159 -7.04 -3.48 13.42
CA ALA A 159 -8.41 -3.98 13.36
C ALA A 159 -8.60 -4.92 12.16
N THR A 160 -9.78 -5.55 12.09
CA THR A 160 -10.26 -6.22 10.87
C THR A 160 -11.02 -5.23 9.99
N TYR A 161 -10.71 -5.22 8.70
CA TYR A 161 -11.28 -4.30 7.71
C TYR A 161 -12.08 -5.00 6.62
N LYS A 162 -13.05 -4.26 6.09
CA LYS A 162 -13.74 -4.55 4.84
C LYS A 162 -13.88 -3.24 4.06
N ASN A 163 -13.37 -3.19 2.84
CA ASN A 163 -13.35 -2.00 2.00
C ASN A 163 -12.73 -0.80 2.74
N SER A 164 -11.56 -1.02 3.36
CA SER A 164 -10.83 -0.02 4.15
C SER A 164 -11.54 0.52 5.39
N LYS A 165 -12.72 0.00 5.75
CA LYS A 165 -13.47 0.36 6.96
C LYS A 165 -13.38 -0.75 8.01
N ARG A 166 -13.22 -0.37 9.28
CA ARG A 166 -13.21 -1.31 10.39
C ARG A 166 -14.57 -2.03 10.48
N ILE A 167 -14.53 -3.32 10.78
CA ILE A 167 -15.72 -4.10 11.13
C ILE A 167 -15.99 -3.90 12.63
N GLU A 168 -17.16 -3.37 12.98
CA GLU A 168 -17.48 -2.92 14.35
C GLU A 168 -17.49 -4.07 15.37
N ASP A 169 -17.99 -5.25 14.97
CA ASP A 169 -18.07 -6.43 15.83
C ASP A 169 -16.73 -7.20 15.98
N GLN A 170 -15.64 -6.69 15.40
CA GLN A 170 -14.31 -7.31 15.47
C GLN A 170 -13.39 -6.53 16.41
N GLU A 171 -12.54 -7.26 17.11
CA GLU A 171 -11.57 -6.68 18.03
C GLU A 171 -10.69 -5.62 17.36
N PHE A 172 -10.50 -4.50 18.05
CA PHE A 172 -9.63 -3.44 17.58
C PHE A 172 -8.83 -2.77 18.71
N LEU A 173 -7.76 -2.12 18.31
CA LEU A 173 -6.94 -1.22 19.12
C LEU A 173 -6.73 0.09 18.36
N VAL A 174 -7.07 1.20 18.98
CA VAL A 174 -6.74 2.55 18.48
C VAL A 174 -5.89 3.25 19.53
N THR A 175 -4.79 3.87 19.11
CA THR A 175 -3.92 4.63 20.02
C THR A 175 -3.60 6.01 19.46
N LYS A 176 -3.29 6.93 20.38
CA LYS A 176 -2.68 8.23 20.08
C LYS A 176 -1.58 8.48 21.10
N LYS A 177 -0.41 8.88 20.63
CA LYS A 177 0.65 9.39 21.49
C LYS A 177 0.64 10.92 21.42
N PHE A 178 0.66 11.58 22.57
CA PHE A 178 0.77 13.04 22.65
C PHE A 178 2.22 13.46 22.94
N ASN A 179 2.92 12.72 23.79
CA ASN A 179 4.36 12.84 24.06
C ASN A 179 4.89 11.50 24.60
N GLU A 180 6.14 11.45 25.09
CA GLU A 180 6.75 10.19 25.56
C GLU A 180 5.96 9.49 26.66
N ASP A 181 5.33 10.25 27.55
CA ASP A 181 4.67 9.76 28.77
C ASP A 181 3.14 9.80 28.73
N SER A 182 2.56 10.37 27.67
CA SER A 182 1.12 10.58 27.58
C SER A 182 0.55 10.22 26.21
N GLY A 183 -0.69 9.74 26.27
CA GLY A 183 -1.42 9.24 25.13
C GLY A 183 -2.73 8.63 25.56
N PHE A 184 -3.42 8.02 24.61
CA PHE A 184 -4.52 7.12 24.90
C PHE A 184 -4.42 5.82 24.10
N ALA A 185 -5.06 4.80 24.63
CA ALA A 185 -5.36 3.56 23.94
C ALA A 185 -6.83 3.20 24.18
N LEU A 186 -7.51 2.74 23.13
CA LEU A 186 -8.89 2.28 23.14
C LEU A 186 -8.92 0.86 22.60
N TRP A 187 -9.54 -0.05 23.36
CA TRP A 187 -9.84 -1.42 22.96
C TRP A 187 -11.35 -1.58 22.84
N GLY A 188 -11.82 -2.32 21.85
CA GLY A 188 -13.26 -2.60 21.72
C GLY A 188 -13.54 -3.65 20.66
N GLY A 189 -14.84 -3.83 20.36
CA GLY A 189 -15.32 -4.86 19.43
C GLY A 189 -15.47 -6.24 20.07
N GLY A 190 -15.72 -7.27 19.24
CA GLY A 190 -15.87 -8.66 19.67
C GLY A 190 -17.24 -8.94 20.34
N ILE A 191 -17.23 -9.85 21.33
CA ILE A 191 -18.44 -10.31 22.06
C ILE A 191 -19.16 -9.15 22.78
N ASN A 192 -18.44 -8.06 23.04
CA ASN A 192 -18.93 -6.88 23.77
C ASN A 192 -18.99 -5.62 22.89
N GLY A 193 -19.31 -5.77 21.59
CA GLY A 193 -19.34 -4.70 20.56
C GLY A 193 -19.74 -3.26 20.97
N PRO A 194 -20.73 -3.00 21.85
CA PRO A 194 -21.07 -1.63 22.29
C PRO A 194 -20.14 -1.04 23.37
N ILE A 195 -19.12 -1.77 23.82
CA ILE A 195 -18.23 -1.38 24.92
C ILE A 195 -16.83 -1.07 24.40
N ILE A 196 -16.31 0.09 24.79
CA ILE A 196 -14.94 0.51 24.52
C ILE A 196 -14.21 0.73 25.85
N TYR A 197 -13.07 0.07 26.02
CA TYR A 197 -12.19 0.23 27.15
C TYR A 197 -11.13 1.27 26.82
N GLY A 198 -11.09 2.37 27.57
CA GLY A 198 -10.14 3.45 27.39
C GLY A 198 -9.09 3.50 28.48
N ASN A 199 -7.84 3.76 28.10
CA ASN A 199 -6.76 4.15 29.01
C ASN A 199 -6.13 5.42 28.47
N SER A 200 -6.29 6.53 29.18
CA SER A 200 -5.70 7.83 28.85
C SER A 200 -4.63 8.18 29.86
N SER A 201 -3.36 7.94 29.52
CA SER A 201 -2.22 8.24 30.40
C SER A 201 -2.35 7.67 31.82
N GLY A 202 -2.90 6.45 31.93
CA GLY A 202 -3.16 5.75 33.20
C GLY A 202 -4.60 5.88 33.70
N GLU A 203 -5.37 6.85 33.23
CA GLU A 203 -6.79 6.99 33.55
C GLU A 203 -7.62 5.99 32.76
N LYS A 204 -8.06 4.94 33.44
CA LYS A 204 -8.88 3.85 32.90
C LYS A 204 -10.36 4.21 32.94
N ASN A 205 -11.08 3.91 31.87
CA ASN A 205 -12.53 4.08 31.80
C ASN A 205 -13.16 3.04 30.86
N VAL A 206 -14.46 2.82 31.03
CA VAL A 206 -15.30 2.05 30.11
C VAL A 206 -16.32 3.00 29.51
N LEU A 207 -16.40 3.05 28.19
CA LEU A 207 -17.35 3.82 27.42
C LEU A 207 -18.40 2.87 26.87
N VAL A 208 -19.66 3.11 27.22
CA VAL A 208 -20.79 2.28 26.81
C VAL A 208 -21.60 3.03 25.76
N TYR A 209 -21.90 2.35 24.66
CA TYR A 209 -22.74 2.83 23.59
C TYR A 209 -24.01 1.98 23.49
N ASP A 210 -25.06 2.50 22.89
CA ASP A 210 -26.25 1.72 22.57
C ASP A 210 -26.11 1.01 21.21
N GLU A 211 -27.14 0.25 20.82
CA GLU A 211 -27.17 -0.45 19.53
C GLU A 211 -27.15 0.48 18.30
N ASN A 212 -27.44 1.77 18.49
CA ASN A 212 -27.38 2.80 17.45
C ASN A 212 -26.02 3.52 17.42
N GLY A 213 -25.09 3.16 18.31
CA GLY A 213 -23.81 3.82 18.48
C GLY A 213 -23.88 5.16 19.22
N GLU A 214 -24.98 5.45 19.92
CA GLU A 214 -25.10 6.63 20.78
C GLU A 214 -24.43 6.39 22.13
N PHE A 215 -23.67 7.38 22.61
CA PHE A 215 -23.01 7.30 23.91
C PHE A 215 -24.03 7.25 25.04
N VAL A 216 -23.93 6.23 25.90
CA VAL A 216 -24.81 6.00 27.04
C VAL A 216 -24.16 6.52 28.32
N GLU A 217 -22.99 6.00 28.67
CA GLU A 217 -22.30 6.37 29.89
C GLU A 217 -20.78 6.11 29.85
N LYS A 218 -20.08 6.77 30.79
CA LYS A 218 -18.66 6.55 31.08
C LYS A 218 -18.56 6.01 32.51
N ILE A 219 -17.95 4.84 32.67
CA ILE A 219 -17.64 4.23 33.95
C ILE A 219 -16.15 4.48 34.24
N GLU A 220 -15.85 5.07 35.39
CA GLU A 220 -14.46 5.35 35.80
C GLU A 220 -13.79 4.11 36.40
N GLY A 221 -12.56 3.86 35.99
CA GLY A 221 -11.79 2.68 36.38
C GLY A 221 -12.12 1.44 35.56
N TRP A 222 -11.27 0.42 35.70
CA TRP A 222 -11.52 -0.94 35.21
C TRP A 222 -11.68 -1.85 36.42
N ASP A 223 -12.75 -2.64 36.43
CA ASP A 223 -12.88 -3.77 37.34
C ASP A 223 -12.13 -4.99 36.79
N GLU A 224 -12.15 -6.11 37.53
CA GLU A 224 -11.49 -7.35 37.12
C GLU A 224 -12.02 -7.87 35.77
N ALA A 225 -13.32 -7.72 35.51
CA ALA A 225 -13.92 -8.13 34.24
C ALA A 225 -13.39 -7.28 33.07
N SER A 226 -13.29 -5.97 33.25
CA SER A 226 -12.75 -5.03 32.26
C SER A 226 -11.27 -5.28 32.00
N GLU A 227 -10.46 -5.51 33.04
CA GLU A 227 -9.05 -5.90 32.92
C GLU A 227 -8.89 -7.18 32.09
N ASN A 228 -9.66 -8.22 32.41
CA ASN A 228 -9.61 -9.50 31.70
C ASN A 228 -10.04 -9.37 30.24
N GLU A 229 -11.06 -8.56 29.95
CA GLU A 229 -11.53 -8.35 28.58
C GLU A 229 -10.51 -7.57 27.74
N VAL A 230 -9.89 -6.52 28.29
CA VAL A 230 -8.80 -5.80 27.61
C VAL A 230 -7.63 -6.73 27.31
N GLN A 231 -7.26 -7.62 28.24
CA GLN A 231 -6.22 -8.62 28.02
C GLN A 231 -6.61 -9.62 26.92
N ARG A 232 -7.86 -10.09 26.91
CA ARG A 232 -8.38 -10.97 25.87
C ARG A 232 -8.31 -10.31 24.49
N ILE A 233 -8.82 -9.09 24.35
CA ILE A 233 -8.80 -8.32 23.10
C ILE A 233 -7.35 -8.10 22.63
N SER A 234 -6.48 -7.68 23.55
CA SER A 234 -5.06 -7.44 23.24
C SER A 234 -4.39 -8.71 22.71
N LYS A 235 -4.64 -9.86 23.34
CA LYS A 235 -4.12 -11.15 22.89
C LYS A 235 -4.59 -11.50 21.47
N VAL A 236 -5.87 -11.32 21.17
CA VAL A 236 -6.40 -11.57 19.81
C VAL A 236 -5.72 -10.66 18.78
N ILE A 237 -5.54 -9.39 19.10
CA ILE A 237 -4.87 -8.42 18.20
C ILE A 237 -3.40 -8.78 18.02
N GLU A 238 -2.70 -9.18 19.08
CA GLU A 238 -1.30 -9.61 19.03
C GLU A 238 -1.13 -10.89 18.20
N GLU A 239 -2.03 -11.86 18.32
CA GLU A 239 -2.04 -13.08 17.51
C GLU A 239 -2.25 -12.74 16.02
N LYS A 240 -3.30 -11.98 15.68
CA LYS A 240 -3.57 -11.57 14.29
C LYS A 240 -2.44 -10.71 13.70
N LYS A 241 -1.82 -9.85 14.53
CA LYS A 241 -0.65 -9.07 14.12
C LYS A 241 0.56 -9.94 13.87
N SER A 242 0.83 -10.93 14.73
CA SER A 242 1.91 -11.89 14.54
C SER A 242 1.77 -12.67 13.24
N ASP A 243 0.55 -13.12 12.92
CA ASP A 243 0.28 -13.82 11.66
C ASP A 243 0.44 -12.91 10.44
N LEU A 244 0.02 -11.64 10.54
CA LEU A 244 0.31 -10.65 9.52
C LEU A 244 1.81 -10.40 9.37
N ASP A 245 2.54 -10.30 10.49
CA ASP A 245 3.99 -10.04 10.50
C ASP A 245 4.76 -11.14 9.79
N LYS A 246 4.41 -12.43 9.95
CA LYS A 246 5.01 -13.54 9.18
C LYS A 246 4.86 -13.37 7.67
N ASN A 247 3.69 -12.93 7.21
CA ASN A 247 3.48 -12.66 5.78
C ASN A 247 4.34 -11.49 5.29
N PHE A 248 4.54 -10.47 6.11
CA PHE A 248 5.43 -9.35 5.79
C PHE A 248 6.90 -9.72 5.82
N GLU A 249 7.34 -10.61 6.71
CA GLU A 249 8.71 -11.15 6.68
C GLU A 249 8.99 -11.82 5.32
N LEU A 250 8.04 -12.62 4.82
CA LEU A 250 8.13 -13.22 3.49
C LEU A 250 8.14 -12.17 2.37
N LEU A 251 7.26 -11.17 2.43
CA LEU A 251 7.22 -10.08 1.47
C LEU A 251 8.54 -9.28 1.46
N ASP A 252 9.07 -8.95 2.62
CA ASP A 252 10.31 -8.19 2.78
C ASP A 252 11.50 -8.95 2.24
N ASP A 253 11.57 -10.27 2.45
CA ASP A 253 12.58 -11.14 1.85
C ASP A 253 12.51 -11.12 0.32
N ARG A 254 11.30 -11.19 -0.27
CA ARG A 254 11.09 -11.08 -1.72
C ARG A 254 11.52 -9.71 -2.24
N LEU A 255 11.11 -8.61 -1.60
CA LEU A 255 11.50 -7.24 -1.96
C LEU A 255 13.01 -7.03 -1.84
N LYS A 256 13.65 -7.62 -0.83
CA LYS A 256 15.10 -7.55 -0.64
C LYS A 256 15.85 -8.30 -1.73
N GLN A 257 15.38 -9.48 -2.13
CA GLN A 257 15.95 -10.22 -3.27
C GLN A 257 15.89 -9.39 -4.56
N LEU A 258 14.76 -8.72 -4.81
CA LEU A 258 14.59 -7.79 -5.93
C LEU A 258 15.63 -6.66 -5.90
N ARG A 259 15.80 -5.97 -4.77
CA ARG A 259 16.77 -4.86 -4.63
C ARG A 259 18.22 -5.32 -4.82
N ASN A 260 18.54 -6.55 -4.42
CA ASN A 260 19.87 -7.15 -4.61
C ASN A 260 20.10 -7.64 -6.05
N PHE A 261 19.04 -7.78 -6.85
CA PHE A 261 19.11 -8.18 -8.25
C PHE A 261 19.40 -6.98 -9.18
N ASN A 262 19.85 -5.84 -8.66
CA ASN A 262 20.28 -4.69 -9.46
C ASN A 262 21.75 -4.94 -9.92
N PRO A 263 22.01 -5.37 -11.17
CA PRO A 263 23.37 -5.60 -11.69
C PRO A 263 24.15 -4.31 -11.90
#